data_AF-H6Q9K6-F1
#
_entry.id   AF-H6Q9K6-F1
#
_cell.length_a   1.000
_cell.length_b   1.000
_cell.length_c   1.000
_cell.angle_alpha   90.00
_cell.angle_beta   90.00
_cell.angle_gamma   90.00
#
_symmetry.space_group_name_H-M   'P 1'
#
loop_
_entity.id
_entity.type
_entity.pdbx_description
1 polymer ?
#
loop_
_entity_poly.entity_id
_entity_poly.type
_entity_poly.pdbx_seq_one_letter_code
_entity_poly.pdbx_strand_id
1 'polypeptide(L)'
;MSKWVRYISLLVPLLGIASPWHELNVALLPFIGGVIYGYFTDKRRGVAIAPVAALVPVAVVLAYYGVINGARLIRFISIFPLFVWLWVIFWAVFFTLGAVFGYVIRPRAPNR
;
A
#
# COMPACT_ATOMS: atom_id res chain seq x y z
N MET A 1 -11.98 -13.30 -5.36
CA MET A 1 -11.70 -11.85 -5.47
C MET A 1 -11.87 -11.37 -6.91
N SER A 2 -12.70 -10.35 -7.15
CA SER A 2 -12.83 -9.70 -8.47
C SER A 2 -11.56 -8.93 -8.84
N LYS A 3 -11.16 -8.96 -10.12
CA LYS A 3 -9.97 -8.24 -10.64
C LYS A 3 -10.05 -6.74 -10.35
N TRP A 4 -11.24 -6.16 -10.47
CA TRP A 4 -11.51 -4.74 -10.23
C TRP A 4 -11.22 -4.31 -8.80
N VAL A 5 -11.67 -5.11 -7.83
CA VAL A 5 -11.44 -4.84 -6.41
C VAL A 5 -9.95 -4.85 -6.10
N ARG A 6 -9.21 -5.81 -6.66
CA ARG A 6 -7.75 -5.88 -6.48
C ARG A 6 -7.06 -4.63 -7.00
N TYR A 7 -7.47 -4.12 -8.15
CA TYR A 7 -6.89 -2.89 -8.69
C TYR A 7 -7.26 -1.67 -7.86
N ILE A 8 -8.53 -1.52 -7.45
CA ILE A 8 -8.97 -0.39 -6.61
C ILE A 8 -8.18 -0.37 -5.29
N SER A 9 -8.03 -1.51 -4.62
CA SER A 9 -7.26 -1.61 -3.38
C SER A 9 -5.80 -1.15 -3.53
N LEU A 10 -5.20 -1.37 -4.70
CA LEU A 10 -3.85 -0.93 -5.02
C LEU A 10 -3.77 0.53 -5.47
N LEU A 11 -4.88 1.09 -5.97
CA LEU A 11 -4.95 2.49 -6.38
C LEU A 11 -5.22 3.45 -5.21
N VAL A 12 -5.95 3.01 -4.17
CA VAL A 12 -6.28 3.83 -2.99
C VAL A 12 -5.04 4.46 -2.34
N PRO A 13 -3.92 3.72 -2.11
CA PRO A 13 -2.69 4.31 -1.59
C PRO A 13 -2.13 5.47 -2.43
N LEU A 14 -2.40 5.48 -3.74
CA LEU A 14 -1.88 6.50 -4.66
C LEU A 14 -2.62 7.83 -4.56
N LEU A 15 -3.82 7.86 -3.99
CA LEU A 15 -4.61 9.08 -3.82
C LEU A 15 -3.90 10.12 -2.93
N GLY A 16 -2.93 9.68 -2.11
CA GLY A 16 -2.18 10.54 -1.21
C GLY A 16 -1.17 11.42 -1.93
N ILE A 17 -0.70 11.01 -3.11
CA ILE A 17 0.39 11.67 -3.86
C ILE A 17 0.04 13.14 -4.19
N ALA A 18 -1.25 13.43 -4.40
CA ALA A 18 -1.73 14.76 -4.76
C ALA A 18 -2.28 15.58 -3.58
N SER A 19 -2.23 15.06 -2.36
CA SER A 19 -2.90 15.70 -1.21
C SER A 19 -1.96 16.61 -0.41
N PRO A 20 -2.41 17.80 0.03
CA PRO A 20 -1.68 18.65 0.95
C PRO A 20 -1.38 17.98 2.30
N TRP A 21 -2.17 16.98 2.69
CA TRP A 21 -2.09 16.25 3.96
C TRP A 21 -1.20 15.02 3.86
N HIS A 22 -0.05 15.16 3.24
CA HIS A 22 0.78 14.03 2.80
C HIS A 22 1.19 13.10 3.95
N GLU A 23 1.49 13.67 5.12
CA GLU A 23 1.88 12.92 6.34
C GLU A 23 0.79 11.96 6.83
N LEU A 24 -0.47 12.42 6.84
CA LEU A 24 -1.61 11.64 7.32
C LEU A 24 -1.99 10.55 6.29
N ASN A 25 -1.84 10.88 5.01
CA ASN A 25 -2.14 9.98 3.90
C ASN A 25 -1.08 8.89 3.68
N VAL A 26 0.17 9.15 4.07
CA VAL A 26 1.28 8.18 3.98
C VAL A 26 1.01 6.91 4.79
N ALA A 27 0.23 6.99 5.88
CA ALA A 27 -0.16 5.83 6.68
C ALA A 27 -1.58 5.36 6.40
N LEU A 28 -2.51 6.32 6.33
CA LEU A 28 -3.94 6.03 6.27
C LEU A 28 -4.34 5.37 4.95
N LEU A 29 -3.81 5.83 3.82
CA LEU A 29 -4.22 5.31 2.52
C LEU A 29 -3.64 3.91 2.22
N PRO A 30 -2.37 3.60 2.54
CA PRO A 30 -1.89 2.22 2.52
C PRO A 30 -2.75 1.31 3.40
N PHE A 31 -3.11 1.76 4.60
CA PHE A 31 -3.96 1.00 5.49
C PHE A 31 -5.35 0.74 4.89
N ILE A 32 -6.06 1.77 4.41
CA ILE A 32 -7.39 1.62 3.79
C ILE A 32 -7.32 0.71 2.55
N GLY A 33 -6.31 0.90 1.69
CA GLY A 33 -6.08 0.02 0.55
C GLY A 33 -5.90 -1.44 0.98
N GLY A 34 -5.13 -1.65 2.05
CA GLY A 34 -4.98 -2.92 2.73
C GLY A 34 -6.31 -3.50 3.21
N VAL A 35 -7.13 -2.72 3.92
CA VAL A 35 -8.44 -3.14 4.44
C VAL A 35 -9.34 -3.66 3.32
N ILE A 36 -9.44 -2.92 2.21
CA ILE A 36 -10.22 -3.34 1.05
C ILE A 36 -9.63 -4.63 0.47
N TYR A 37 -8.30 -4.69 0.31
CA TYR A 37 -7.62 -5.86 -0.21
C TYR A 37 -7.90 -7.13 0.63
N GLY A 38 -7.80 -7.02 1.95
CA GLY A 38 -8.02 -8.10 2.90
C GLY A 38 -9.47 -8.53 3.01
N TYR A 39 -10.40 -7.58 3.03
CA TYR A 39 -11.83 -7.83 3.14
C TYR A 39 -12.36 -8.69 1.98
N PHE A 40 -11.87 -8.44 0.78
CA PHE A 40 -12.28 -9.16 -0.43
C PHE A 40 -11.39 -10.37 -0.77
N THR A 41 -10.42 -10.69 0.08
CA THR A 41 -9.57 -11.85 -0.10
C THR A 41 -10.24 -13.11 0.44
N ASP A 42 -10.33 -14.15 -0.40
CA ASP A 42 -11.07 -15.37 -0.07
C ASP A 42 -10.29 -16.35 0.80
N LYS A 43 -8.96 -16.32 0.72
CA LYS A 43 -8.07 -17.29 1.37
C LYS A 43 -7.05 -16.56 2.22
N ARG A 44 -6.63 -17.17 3.34
CA ARG A 44 -5.51 -16.67 4.17
C ARG A 44 -4.24 -16.41 3.35
N ARG A 45 -4.00 -17.21 2.30
CA ARG A 45 -2.89 -17.00 1.35
C ARG A 45 -2.93 -15.64 0.66
N GLY A 46 -4.11 -15.06 0.45
CA GLY A 46 -4.28 -13.71 -0.07
C GLY A 46 -3.74 -12.65 0.90
N VAL A 47 -3.96 -12.80 2.21
CA VAL A 47 -3.36 -11.91 3.22
C VAL A 47 -1.85 -12.10 3.31
N ALA A 48 -1.36 -13.34 3.18
CA ALA A 48 0.08 -13.64 3.22
C ALA A 48 0.89 -12.97 2.11
N ILE A 49 0.27 -12.67 0.96
CA ILE A 49 0.91 -11.95 -0.15
C ILE A 49 0.70 -10.43 -0.08
N ALA A 50 0.00 -9.90 0.94
CA ALA A 50 -0.25 -8.47 1.10
C ALA A 50 1.04 -7.61 1.16
N PRO A 51 2.13 -8.05 1.84
CA PRO A 51 3.38 -7.29 1.82
C PRO A 51 3.95 -7.14 0.40
N VAL A 52 3.86 -8.20 -0.42
CA VAL A 52 4.31 -8.18 -1.81
C VAL A 52 3.36 -7.34 -2.67
N ALA A 53 2.06 -7.41 -2.42
CA ALA A 53 1.08 -6.59 -3.13
C ALA A 53 1.26 -5.09 -2.88
N ALA A 54 1.65 -4.71 -1.66
CA ALA A 54 1.96 -3.33 -1.29
C ALA A 54 3.13 -2.73 -2.09
N LEU A 55 4.02 -3.58 -2.63
CA LEU A 55 5.12 -3.11 -3.48
C LEU A 55 4.64 -2.50 -4.82
N VAL A 56 3.44 -2.86 -5.28
CA VAL A 56 2.88 -2.31 -6.53
C VAL A 56 2.67 -0.80 -6.43
N PRO A 57 1.87 -0.27 -5.50
CA PRO A 57 1.70 1.17 -5.39
C PRO A 57 2.97 1.88 -4.93
N VAL A 58 3.82 1.23 -4.11
CA VAL A 58 5.16 1.73 -3.77
C VAL A 58 6.00 1.99 -5.04
N ALA A 59 6.05 1.02 -5.96
CA ALA A 59 6.81 1.14 -7.20
C ALA A 59 6.28 2.29 -8.08
N VAL A 60 4.96 2.46 -8.15
CA VAL A 60 4.34 3.57 -8.89
C VAL A 60 4.73 4.93 -8.30
N VAL A 61 4.70 5.06 -6.97
CA VAL A 61 5.11 6.30 -6.28
C VAL A 61 6.59 6.60 -6.52
N LEU A 62 7.46 5.60 -6.40
CA LEU A 62 8.89 5.77 -6.65
C LEU A 62 9.19 6.14 -8.10
N ALA A 63 8.48 5.55 -9.07
CA ALA A 63 8.59 5.91 -10.48
C ALA A 63 8.16 7.38 -10.71
N TYR A 64 7.04 7.80 -10.13
CA TYR A 64 6.56 9.19 -10.19
C TYR A 64 7.62 10.18 -9.67
N TYR A 65 8.18 9.92 -8.49
CA TYR A 65 9.22 10.79 -7.92
C TYR A 65 10.54 10.74 -8.69
N GLY A 66 10.92 9.57 -9.23
CA GLY A 66 12.11 9.43 -10.07
C GLY A 66 12.03 10.26 -11.34
N VAL A 67 10.86 10.29 -12.00
CA VAL A 67 10.64 11.06 -13.24
C VAL A 67 10.58 12.56 -12.97
N ILE A 68 9.93 13.00 -11.89
CA ILE A 68 9.68 14.43 -11.65
C ILE A 68 10.83 15.12 -10.89
N ASN A 69 11.50 14.41 -9.99
CA ASN A 69 12.47 15.00 -9.05
C ASN A 69 13.87 14.39 -9.12
N GLY A 70 14.21 13.65 -10.19
CA GLY A 70 15.50 12.97 -10.35
C GLY A 70 16.72 13.85 -10.07
N ALA A 71 16.74 15.09 -10.56
CA ALA A 71 17.85 16.03 -10.33
C ALA A 71 18.02 16.47 -8.86
N ARG A 72 16.91 16.57 -8.10
CA ARG A 72 16.94 16.86 -6.66
C ARG A 72 17.33 15.63 -5.85
N LEU A 73 16.91 14.44 -6.30
CA LEU A 73 17.25 13.13 -5.72
C LEU A 73 18.76 12.87 -5.70
N ILE A 74 19.46 13.23 -6.79
CA ILE A 74 20.91 13.05 -6.92
C ILE A 74 21.68 13.78 -5.82
N ARG A 75 21.21 14.96 -5.38
CA ARG A 75 21.85 15.73 -4.29
C ARG A 75 21.79 15.02 -2.93
N PHE A 76 20.86 14.08 -2.75
CA PHE A 76 20.65 13.36 -1.51
C PHE A 76 20.93 11.85 -1.64
N ILE A 77 21.63 11.42 -2.68
CA ILE A 77 21.75 10.00 -3.06
C ILE A 77 22.38 9.09 -1.99
N SER A 78 23.14 9.65 -1.04
CA SER A 78 23.73 8.91 0.08
C SER A 78 22.72 8.58 1.19
N ILE A 79 21.70 9.41 1.37
CA ILE A 79 20.73 9.32 2.47
C ILE A 79 19.35 8.87 1.94
N PHE A 80 19.05 9.22 0.69
CA PHE A 80 17.81 8.89 -0.01
C PHE A 80 17.46 7.39 0.01
N PRO A 81 18.40 6.44 -0.20
CA PRO A 81 18.09 5.02 -0.15
C PRO A 81 17.54 4.58 1.21
N LEU A 82 18.09 5.10 2.31
CA LEU A 82 17.63 4.77 3.66
C LEU A 82 16.18 5.24 3.89
N PHE A 83 15.87 6.48 3.51
CA PHE A 83 14.50 7.01 3.61
C PHE A 83 13.52 6.24 2.74
N VAL A 84 13.92 5.88 1.51
CA VAL A 84 13.10 5.04 0.62
C VAL A 84 12.83 3.68 1.27
N TRP A 85 13.86 3.03 1.81
CA TRP A 85 13.71 1.73 2.47
C TRP A 85 12.76 1.80 3.66
N LEU A 86 12.94 2.79 4.55
CA LEU A 86 12.05 2.99 5.69
C LEU A 86 10.61 3.26 5.24
N TRP A 87 10.43 4.06 4.19
CA TRP A 87 9.11 4.36 3.64
C TRP A 87 8.44 3.14 3.00
N VAL A 88 9.19 2.31 2.26
CA VAL A 88 8.73 1.04 1.69
C VAL A 88 8.28 0.09 2.80
N ILE A 89 9.09 -0.08 3.84
CA ILE A 89 8.78 -0.92 5.00
C ILE A 89 7.51 -0.40 5.67
N PHE A 90 7.40 0.91 5.89
CA PHE A 90 6.23 1.54 6.49
C PHE A 90 4.96 1.23 5.68
N TRP A 91 5.00 1.43 4.36
CA TRP A 91 3.88 1.11 3.48
C TRP A 91 3.50 -0.37 3.51
N ALA A 92 4.48 -1.26 3.45
CA ALA A 92 4.25 -2.70 3.51
C ALA A 92 3.58 -3.10 4.85
N VAL A 93 4.04 -2.53 5.97
CA VAL A 93 3.46 -2.79 7.29
C VAL A 93 2.02 -2.29 7.37
N PHE A 94 1.74 -1.02 7.04
CA PHE A 94 0.38 -0.47 7.14
C PHE A 94 -0.60 -1.14 6.19
N PHE A 95 -0.18 -1.43 4.95
CA PHE A 95 -1.01 -2.17 4.00
C PHE A 95 -1.30 -3.59 4.48
N THR A 96 -0.30 -4.28 5.03
CA THR A 96 -0.47 -5.64 5.56
C THR A 96 -1.38 -5.65 6.79
N LEU A 97 -1.21 -4.71 7.72
CA LEU A 97 -2.09 -4.55 8.88
C LEU A 97 -3.53 -4.28 8.45
N GLY A 98 -3.73 -3.42 7.45
CA GLY A 98 -5.03 -3.20 6.83
C GLY A 98 -5.60 -4.50 6.26
N ALA A 99 -4.81 -5.25 5.50
CA ALA A 99 -5.25 -6.53 4.92
C ALA A 99 -5.62 -7.58 5.97
N VAL A 100 -4.85 -7.66 7.06
CA VAL A 100 -5.20 -8.52 8.20
C VAL A 100 -6.52 -8.07 8.81
N PHE A 101 -6.66 -6.78 9.10
CA PHE A 101 -7.87 -6.21 9.69
C PHE A 101 -9.11 -6.47 8.81
N GLY A 102 -9.03 -6.12 7.52
CA GLY A 102 -10.10 -6.34 6.54
C GLY A 102 -10.51 -7.80 6.46
N TYR A 103 -9.55 -8.73 6.50
CA TYR A 103 -9.83 -10.16 6.48
C TYR A 103 -10.49 -10.67 7.78
N VAL A 104 -10.13 -10.09 8.93
CA VAL A 104 -10.70 -10.47 10.24
C VAL A 104 -12.14 -9.99 10.38
N ILE A 105 -12.45 -8.75 9.96
CA ILE A 105 -13.80 -8.18 10.09
C ILE A 105 -14.79 -8.71 9.04
N ARG A 106 -14.30 -9.44 8.03
CA ARG A 106 -15.14 -10.03 6.99
C ARG A 106 -16.17 -10.97 7.63
N PRO A 107 -17.48 -10.81 7.33
CA PRO A 107 -18.49 -11.76 7.77
C PRO A 107 -18.16 -13.16 7.22
N ARG A 108 -17.91 -14.11 8.11
CA ARG A 108 -17.80 -15.53 7.74
C ARG A 108 -19.20 -16.09 7.83
N ALA A 109 -19.77 -16.50 6.70
CA ALA A 109 -21.02 -17.24 6.73
C ALA A 109 -20.84 -18.42 7.69
N PRO A 110 -21.74 -18.60 8.69
CA PRO A 110 -21.73 -19.82 9.46
C PRO A 110 -21.94 -20.96 8.46
N ASN A 111 -21.03 -21.94 8.47
CA ASN A 111 -21.16 -23.14 7.66
C ASN A 111 -22.58 -23.69 7.87
N ARG A 112 -23.39 -23.67 6.81
CA ARG A 112 -24.60 -24.48 6.72
C ARG A 112 -24.20 -25.93 6.49
#